data_AF-A0A423VET1-F1
#
_entry.id   AF-A0A423VET1-F1
#
_cell.length_a   1.000
_cell.length_b   1.000
_cell.length_c   1.000
_cell.angle_alpha   90.00
_cell.angle_beta   90.00
_cell.angle_gamma   90.00
#
_symmetry.space_group_name_H-M   'P 1'
#
loop_
_entity.id
_entity.type
_entity.pdbx_description
1 polymer ?
#
loop_
_entity_poly.entity_id
_entity_poly.type
_entity_poly.pdbx_seq_one_letter_code
_entity_poly.pdbx_strand_id
1 'polypeptide(L)'
;MDQPIADPLAELITTYNELNSPVIEELDEEPSPLEFMRYVSRNTPFVVRKAAATWPATKDWNAQYLEGCLRDQTVNVAVTPKGFLTQTNNRIGNSRSVTALHKDNYENIYVQIQGQKHFVLLPPHSHPCVNEKPLRPGTYARNDDSQGLRLVMDAGDESDQEVQRVPFAIWDPDCPDDNATPYSRLAEPMRVTLGPGDMLYLPAMW
;
A
#
# COMPACT_ATOMS: atom_id res chain seq x y z
N MET A 1 15.35 -42.38 -12.15
CA MET A 1 14.83 -41.67 -10.97
C MET A 1 14.60 -40.25 -11.42
N ASP A 2 13.35 -39.88 -11.68
CA ASP A 2 13.01 -38.47 -11.87
C ASP A 2 13.29 -37.78 -10.53
N GLN A 3 14.26 -36.87 -10.53
CA GLN A 3 14.35 -35.91 -9.44
C GLN A 3 13.07 -35.07 -9.48
N PRO A 4 12.39 -34.85 -8.34
CA PRO A 4 11.25 -33.93 -8.31
C PRO A 4 11.71 -32.59 -8.86
N ILE A 5 10.99 -32.07 -9.87
CA ILE A 5 11.23 -30.74 -10.41
C ILE A 5 11.11 -29.78 -9.22
N ALA A 6 12.22 -29.10 -8.89
CA ALA A 6 12.22 -28.07 -7.84
C ALA A 6 11.17 -27.02 -8.18
N ASP A 7 10.37 -26.60 -7.20
CA ASP A 7 9.36 -25.55 -7.40
C ASP A 7 10.09 -24.23 -7.71
N PRO A 8 10.07 -23.75 -8.98
CA PRO A 8 10.89 -22.62 -9.38
C PRO A 8 10.41 -21.31 -8.75
N LEU A 9 9.14 -21.21 -8.36
CA LEU A 9 8.62 -20.04 -7.66
C LEU A 9 9.11 -20.02 -6.21
N ALA A 10 9.08 -21.17 -5.54
CA ALA A 10 9.61 -21.27 -4.19
C ALA A 10 11.12 -20.99 -4.14
N GLU A 11 11.88 -21.50 -5.11
CA GLU A 11 13.32 -21.23 -5.26
C GLU A 11 13.58 -19.74 -5.49
N LEU A 12 12.88 -19.12 -6.45
CA LEU A 12 13.01 -17.69 -6.73
C LEU A 12 12.77 -16.81 -5.50
N ILE A 13 11.68 -17.05 -4.76
CA ILE A 13 11.34 -16.26 -3.56
C ILE A 13 12.41 -16.46 -2.48
N THR A 14 12.80 -17.71 -2.24
CA THR A 14 13.78 -18.05 -1.19
C THR A 14 15.14 -17.43 -1.50
N THR A 15 15.66 -17.61 -2.72
CA THR A 15 16.94 -17.04 -3.13
C THR A 15 16.92 -15.50 -3.12
N TYR A 16 15.80 -14.87 -3.48
CA TYR A 16 15.66 -13.43 -3.36
C TYR A 16 15.80 -12.98 -1.89
N ASN A 17 15.09 -13.63 -0.96
CA ASN A 17 15.15 -13.31 0.47
C ASN A 17 16.53 -13.57 1.06
N GLU A 18 17.24 -14.62 0.64
CA GLU A 18 18.61 -14.91 1.09
C GLU A 18 19.62 -13.82 0.67
N LEU A 19 19.37 -13.17 -0.48
CA LEU A 19 20.24 -12.14 -1.04
C LEU A 19 19.86 -10.72 -0.65
N ASN A 20 18.64 -10.50 -0.15
CA ASN A 20 18.10 -9.17 0.12
C ASN A 20 17.54 -9.10 1.54
N SER A 21 17.96 -8.09 2.30
CA SER A 21 17.47 -7.85 3.65
C SER A 21 15.97 -7.49 3.64
N PRO A 22 15.15 -8.04 4.56
CA PRO A 22 13.77 -7.58 4.78
C PRO A 22 13.69 -6.29 5.62
N VAL A 23 14.84 -5.66 5.91
CA VAL A 23 14.92 -4.37 6.60
C VAL A 23 15.15 -3.27 5.57
N ILE A 24 14.28 -2.26 5.59
CA ILE A 24 14.41 -1.10 4.69
C ILE A 24 15.66 -0.30 5.03
N GLU A 25 16.32 0.23 4.01
CA GLU A 25 17.46 1.12 4.18
C GLU A 25 16.99 2.50 4.64
N GLU A 26 17.67 3.08 5.62
CA GLU A 26 17.40 4.41 6.15
C GLU A 26 18.58 5.32 5.86
N LEU A 27 18.31 6.46 5.25
CA LEU A 27 19.26 7.51 4.90
C LEU A 27 19.07 8.70 5.84
N ASP A 28 20.18 9.27 6.30
CA ASP A 28 20.20 10.47 7.13
C ASP A 28 20.03 11.77 6.31
N GLU A 29 20.27 11.70 5.00
CA GLU A 29 20.15 12.81 4.05
C GLU A 29 19.60 12.36 2.70
N GLU A 30 19.12 13.32 1.90
CA GLU A 30 18.59 13.03 0.57
C GLU A 30 19.71 12.53 -0.36
N PRO A 31 19.51 11.40 -1.08
CA PRO A 31 20.51 10.89 -2.00
C PRO A 31 20.70 11.86 -3.17
N SER A 32 21.92 11.93 -3.71
CA SER A 32 22.14 12.62 -4.98
C SER A 32 21.32 11.95 -6.11
N PRO A 33 21.04 12.65 -7.23
CA PRO A 33 20.32 12.05 -8.34
C PRO A 33 20.92 10.74 -8.86
N LEU A 34 22.26 10.61 -8.83
CA LEU A 34 22.94 9.39 -9.24
C LEU A 34 22.72 8.23 -8.25
N GLU A 35 22.76 8.52 -6.95
CA GLU A 35 22.47 7.52 -5.92
C GLU A 35 21.02 7.08 -5.97
N PHE A 36 20.09 8.04 -6.10
CA PHE A 36 18.67 7.76 -6.28
C PHE A 36 18.41 6.82 -7.47
N MET A 37 19.04 7.08 -8.62
CA MET A 37 18.90 6.24 -9.80
C MET A 37 19.41 4.79 -9.59
N ARG A 38 20.33 4.54 -8.66
CA ARG A 38 20.74 3.18 -8.29
C ARG A 38 19.65 2.43 -7.52
N TYR A 39 18.88 3.11 -6.67
CA TYR A 39 17.72 2.52 -6.00
C TYR A 39 16.61 2.23 -7.00
N VAL A 40 16.34 3.16 -7.91
CA VAL A 40 15.37 2.95 -9.01
C VAL A 40 15.76 1.73 -9.85
N SER A 41 17.02 1.62 -10.26
CA SER A 41 17.48 0.50 -11.09
C SER A 41 17.44 -0.85 -10.38
N ARG A 42 17.63 -0.85 -9.05
CA ARG A 42 17.55 -2.05 -8.21
C ARG A 42 16.12 -2.34 -7.73
N ASN A 43 15.17 -1.43 -8.03
CA ASN A 43 13.80 -1.49 -7.55
C ASN A 43 13.75 -1.73 -6.04
N THR A 44 14.48 -0.93 -5.26
CA THR A 44 14.62 -1.11 -3.80
C THR A 44 14.13 0.14 -3.06
N PRO A 45 13.21 0.01 -2.08
CA PRO A 45 12.73 1.13 -1.31
C PRO A 45 13.78 1.63 -0.31
N PHE A 46 13.68 2.89 0.06
CA PHE A 46 14.46 3.47 1.16
C PHE A 46 13.66 4.56 1.86
N VAL A 47 14.03 4.86 3.11
CA VAL A 47 13.49 5.99 3.87
C VAL A 47 14.58 7.04 4.04
N VAL A 48 14.24 8.31 3.85
CA VAL A 48 15.07 9.44 4.30
C VAL A 48 14.45 10.01 5.56
N ARG A 49 15.17 9.91 6.68
CA ARG A 49 14.69 10.40 7.96
C ARG A 49 14.71 11.92 7.99
N LYS A 50 13.61 12.53 8.44
CA LYS A 50 13.47 13.99 8.58
C LYS A 50 13.71 14.83 7.30
N ALA A 51 13.64 14.24 6.10
CA ALA A 51 13.85 14.96 4.83
C ALA A 51 12.95 16.21 4.70
N ALA A 52 11.69 16.10 5.11
CA ALA A 52 10.72 17.18 5.06
C ALA A 52 10.58 17.95 6.40
N ALA A 53 11.49 17.77 7.36
CA ALA A 53 11.36 18.39 8.69
C ALA A 53 11.39 19.94 8.65
N THR A 54 11.93 20.53 7.59
CA THR A 54 11.97 21.98 7.40
C THR A 54 10.78 22.54 6.65
N TRP A 55 9.94 21.69 6.04
CA TRP A 55 8.79 22.12 5.25
C TRP A 55 7.80 22.91 6.11
N PRO A 56 7.14 23.96 5.58
CA PRO A 56 6.08 24.65 6.32
C PRO A 56 4.96 23.69 6.74
N ALA A 57 4.61 22.74 5.87
CA ALA A 57 3.57 21.76 6.16
C ALA A 57 3.84 20.93 7.43
N THR A 58 5.08 20.47 7.67
CA THR A 58 5.42 19.67 8.85
C THR A 58 5.45 20.48 10.15
N LYS A 59 5.44 21.82 10.05
CA LYS A 59 5.43 22.75 11.19
C LYS A 59 4.03 23.29 11.48
N ASP A 60 3.30 23.62 10.44
CA ASP A 60 2.07 24.42 10.53
C ASP A 60 0.80 23.57 10.39
N TRP A 61 0.84 22.48 9.61
CA TRP A 61 -0.37 21.70 9.33
C TRP A 61 -0.79 20.88 10.54
N ASN A 62 -1.86 21.35 11.18
CA ASN A 62 -2.61 20.64 12.20
C ASN A 62 -4.11 20.76 11.89
N ALA A 63 -4.96 20.07 12.66
CA ALA A 63 -6.40 20.08 12.43
C ALA A 63 -7.00 21.50 12.39
N GLN A 64 -6.58 22.39 13.28
CA GLN A 64 -7.07 23.77 13.33
C GLN A 64 -6.61 24.59 12.11
N TYR A 65 -5.35 24.44 11.69
CA TYR A 65 -4.84 25.09 10.49
C TYR A 65 -5.59 24.62 9.24
N LEU A 66 -5.74 23.30 9.07
CA LEU A 66 -6.44 22.72 7.93
C LEU A 66 -7.92 23.10 7.91
N GLU A 67 -8.59 23.13 9.07
CA GLU A 67 -9.96 23.64 9.18
C GLU A 67 -10.03 25.10 8.73
N GLY A 68 -9.10 25.96 9.17
CA GLY A 68 -9.05 27.36 8.75
C GLY A 68 -8.84 27.55 7.25
N CYS A 69 -7.95 26.75 6.65
CA CYS A 69 -7.64 26.84 5.22
C CYS A 69 -8.70 26.20 4.31
N LEU A 70 -9.39 25.14 4.78
CA LEU A 70 -10.28 24.32 3.96
C LEU A 70 -11.76 24.42 4.38
N ARG A 71 -12.12 25.32 5.31
CA ARG A 71 -13.48 25.43 5.87
C ARG A 71 -14.60 25.40 4.83
N ASP A 72 -14.43 26.15 3.75
CA ASP A 72 -15.45 26.34 2.72
C ASP A 72 -15.20 25.48 1.47
N GLN A 73 -14.23 24.55 1.55
CA GLN A 73 -13.89 23.66 0.45
C GLN A 73 -14.60 22.32 0.60
N THR A 74 -15.28 21.89 -0.46
CA THR A 74 -15.86 20.54 -0.50
C THR A 74 -14.77 19.54 -0.85
N VAL A 75 -14.62 18.50 -0.03
CA VAL A 75 -13.64 17.43 -0.24
C VAL A 75 -14.33 16.08 -0.35
N ASN A 76 -13.77 15.20 -1.16
CA ASN A 76 -14.25 13.82 -1.27
C ASN A 76 -13.77 13.02 -0.04
N VAL A 77 -14.72 12.49 0.73
CA VAL A 77 -14.43 11.68 1.91
C VAL A 77 -14.83 10.23 1.64
N ALA A 78 -13.85 9.34 1.64
CA ALA A 78 -14.10 7.91 1.57
C ALA A 78 -14.59 7.38 2.92
N VAL A 79 -15.71 6.65 2.93
CA VAL A 79 -16.31 6.10 4.15
C VAL A 79 -16.57 4.62 3.95
N THR A 80 -15.99 3.77 4.80
CA THR A 80 -16.18 2.32 4.77
C THR A 80 -16.44 1.78 6.17
N PRO A 81 -17.22 0.69 6.34
CA PRO A 81 -17.64 0.22 7.68
C PRO A 81 -16.48 -0.20 8.58
N LYS A 82 -15.43 -0.79 7.99
CA LYS A 82 -14.26 -1.33 8.68
C LYS A 82 -12.99 -0.49 8.49
N GLY A 83 -13.08 0.63 7.77
CA GLY A 83 -11.94 1.51 7.50
C GLY A 83 -10.97 1.00 6.42
N PHE A 84 -11.28 -0.10 5.73
CA PHE A 84 -10.51 -0.54 4.57
C PHE A 84 -10.75 0.39 3.38
N LEU A 85 -9.68 0.90 2.79
CA LEU A 85 -9.70 1.85 1.68
C LEU A 85 -8.83 1.36 0.52
N THR A 86 -9.19 1.76 -0.69
CA THR A 86 -8.32 1.73 -1.86
C THR A 86 -7.56 3.06 -1.99
N GLN A 87 -6.56 3.08 -2.87
CA GLN A 87 -5.58 4.17 -2.97
C GLN A 87 -6.15 5.60 -3.07
N THR A 88 -5.43 6.54 -2.45
CA THR A 88 -5.64 7.99 -2.53
C THR A 88 -4.31 8.73 -2.34
N ASN A 89 -4.10 9.83 -3.08
CA ASN A 89 -2.83 10.58 -3.11
C ASN A 89 -2.64 11.53 -1.91
N ASN A 90 -3.70 12.18 -1.43
CA ASN A 90 -3.66 12.97 -0.20
C ASN A 90 -4.47 12.25 0.89
N ARG A 91 -3.80 11.80 1.96
CA ARG A 91 -4.41 10.95 2.99
C ARG A 91 -4.55 11.69 4.30
N ILE A 92 -5.77 12.15 4.58
CA ILE A 92 -6.22 12.52 5.93
C ILE A 92 -7.14 11.39 6.41
N GLY A 93 -6.67 10.63 7.39
CA GLY A 93 -7.39 9.47 7.92
C GLY A 93 -7.27 9.38 9.43
N ASN A 94 -8.08 8.53 10.03
CA ASN A 94 -7.96 8.21 11.46
C ASN A 94 -7.20 6.88 11.63
N SER A 95 -6.98 6.47 12.88
CA SER A 95 -6.25 5.23 13.22
C SER A 95 -6.94 3.93 12.78
N ARG A 96 -8.20 4.00 12.29
CA ARG A 96 -8.94 2.84 11.77
C ARG A 96 -8.84 2.71 10.25
N SER A 97 -8.24 3.68 9.56
CA SER A 97 -8.10 3.66 8.10
C SER A 97 -6.91 2.78 7.70
N VAL A 98 -7.20 1.63 7.09
CA VAL A 98 -6.21 0.69 6.57
C VAL A 98 -6.33 0.66 5.05
N THR A 99 -5.21 0.83 4.35
CA THR A 99 -5.19 0.62 2.89
C THR A 99 -4.86 -0.83 2.64
N ALA A 100 -5.72 -1.53 1.89
CA ALA A 100 -5.50 -2.95 1.59
C ALA A 100 -4.19 -3.15 0.81
N LEU A 101 -3.61 -4.35 0.89
CA LEU A 101 -2.43 -4.72 0.10
C LEU A 101 -2.75 -4.57 -1.39
N HIS A 102 -1.90 -3.85 -2.11
CA HIS A 102 -1.99 -3.60 -3.54
C HIS A 102 -0.60 -3.23 -4.06
N LYS A 103 -0.51 -3.03 -5.38
CA LYS A 103 0.70 -2.57 -6.07
C LYS A 103 0.37 -1.41 -7.01
N ASP A 104 1.39 -0.63 -7.34
CA ASP A 104 1.30 0.50 -8.27
C ASP A 104 2.28 0.41 -9.43
N ASN A 105 1.94 1.04 -10.55
CA ASN A 105 2.85 1.17 -11.69
C ASN A 105 3.71 2.45 -11.62
N TYR A 106 3.80 3.08 -10.45
CA TYR A 106 4.40 4.39 -10.25
C TYR A 106 5.57 4.35 -9.25
N GLU A 107 6.57 5.19 -9.51
CA GLU A 107 7.61 5.52 -8.54
C GLU A 107 7.03 6.50 -7.52
N ASN A 108 6.73 6.03 -6.32
CA ASN A 108 6.02 6.80 -5.31
C ASN A 108 6.99 7.44 -4.30
N ILE A 109 6.74 8.71 -3.96
CA ILE A 109 7.40 9.41 -2.86
C ILE A 109 6.34 9.76 -1.82
N TYR A 110 6.37 9.08 -0.68
CA TYR A 110 5.50 9.35 0.45
C TYR A 110 6.20 10.24 1.47
N VAL A 111 5.56 11.32 1.90
CA VAL A 111 6.07 12.19 2.96
C VAL A 111 5.06 12.23 4.09
N GLN A 112 5.49 11.88 5.29
CA GLN A 112 4.62 11.90 6.47
C GLN A 112 4.63 13.29 7.10
N ILE A 113 3.51 14.01 7.05
CA ILE A 113 3.43 15.37 7.58
C ILE A 113 3.13 15.42 9.08
N GLN A 114 2.11 14.67 9.53
CA GLN A 114 1.66 14.68 10.93
C GLN A 114 1.26 13.28 11.40
N GLY A 115 1.64 12.89 12.62
CA GLY A 115 1.37 11.55 13.16
C GLY A 115 2.30 10.49 12.58
N GLN A 116 1.83 9.24 12.50
CA GLN A 116 2.62 8.11 12.01
C GLN A 116 1.89 7.35 10.91
N LYS A 117 2.66 6.81 9.97
CA LYS A 117 2.16 5.87 8.96
C LYS A 117 2.98 4.59 9.00
N HIS A 118 2.27 3.48 9.15
CA HIS A 118 2.85 2.14 9.13
C HIS A 118 2.63 1.52 7.75
N PHE A 119 3.70 0.99 7.16
CA PHE A 119 3.72 0.27 5.90
C PHE A 119 4.15 -1.17 6.13
N VAL A 120 3.50 -2.08 5.43
CA VAL A 120 3.96 -3.46 5.23
C VAL A 120 4.21 -3.60 3.73
N LEU A 121 5.46 -3.80 3.35
CA LEU A 121 5.90 -3.84 1.95
C LEU A 121 6.32 -5.26 1.59
N LEU A 122 6.01 -5.66 0.36
CA LEU A 122 6.44 -6.94 -0.21
C LEU A 122 7.17 -6.65 -1.53
N PRO A 123 8.32 -7.27 -1.79
CA PRO A 123 8.96 -7.12 -3.09
C PRO A 123 8.07 -7.73 -4.19
N PRO A 124 8.17 -7.29 -5.46
CA PRO A 124 7.34 -7.79 -6.56
C PRO A 124 7.38 -9.32 -6.73
N HIS A 125 8.51 -9.96 -6.38
CA HIS A 125 8.69 -11.40 -6.44
C HIS A 125 7.78 -12.19 -5.47
N SER A 126 7.25 -11.52 -4.44
CA SER A 126 6.27 -12.09 -3.50
C SER A 126 4.85 -12.12 -4.05
N HIS A 127 4.61 -11.76 -5.32
CA HIS A 127 3.29 -11.84 -5.93
C HIS A 127 2.60 -13.22 -5.77
N PRO A 128 3.28 -14.38 -5.89
CA PRO A 128 2.65 -15.67 -5.63
C PRO A 128 2.12 -15.84 -4.19
N CYS A 129 2.63 -15.06 -3.24
CA CYS A 129 2.25 -15.10 -1.83
C CYS A 129 0.91 -14.40 -1.55
N VAL A 130 0.51 -13.40 -2.36
CA VAL A 130 -0.61 -12.49 -2.03
C VAL A 130 -2.00 -13.01 -2.41
N ASN A 131 -2.05 -14.19 -3.03
CA ASN A 131 -3.28 -14.85 -3.47
C ASN A 131 -4.18 -13.93 -4.32
N GLU A 132 -3.63 -13.22 -5.32
CA GLU A 132 -4.42 -12.31 -6.13
C GLU A 132 -5.54 -13.05 -6.88
N LYS A 133 -6.79 -12.57 -6.77
CA LYS A 133 -7.95 -13.15 -7.44
C LYS A 133 -8.79 -12.10 -8.15
N PRO A 134 -9.41 -12.45 -9.29
CA PRO A 134 -10.35 -11.57 -9.97
C PRO A 134 -11.68 -11.52 -9.19
N LEU A 135 -11.94 -10.40 -8.52
CA LEU A 135 -13.15 -10.16 -7.75
C LEU A 135 -14.13 -9.26 -8.51
N ARG A 136 -15.42 -9.42 -8.23
CA ARG A 136 -16.44 -8.50 -8.74
C ARG A 136 -16.35 -7.19 -7.96
N PRO A 137 -16.26 -6.02 -8.62
CA PRO A 137 -16.23 -4.74 -7.93
C PRO A 137 -17.58 -4.40 -7.30
N GLY A 138 -17.54 -3.56 -6.26
CA GLY A 138 -18.72 -3.03 -5.61
C GLY A 138 -18.38 -1.79 -4.78
N THR A 139 -19.36 -0.93 -4.59
CA THR A 139 -19.21 0.36 -3.92
C THR A 139 -20.13 0.43 -2.71
N TYR A 140 -19.63 0.95 -1.58
CA TYR A 140 -20.48 1.24 -0.42
C TYR A 140 -21.33 2.49 -0.69
N ALA A 141 -22.63 2.37 -0.52
CA ALA A 141 -23.58 3.47 -0.56
C ALA A 141 -24.15 3.72 0.85
N ARG A 142 -24.41 4.99 1.18
CA ARG A 142 -25.17 5.34 2.39
C ARG A 142 -26.63 4.90 2.21
N ASN A 143 -27.23 4.45 3.29
CA ASN A 143 -28.67 4.21 3.34
C ASN A 143 -29.39 5.55 3.53
N ASP A 144 -30.52 5.74 2.87
CA ASP A 144 -31.28 7.01 2.91
C ASP A 144 -31.75 7.37 4.33
N ASP A 145 -32.01 6.35 5.17
CA ASP A 145 -32.64 6.52 6.49
C ASP A 145 -31.73 6.15 7.69
N SER A 146 -30.44 5.85 7.48
CA SER A 146 -29.54 5.47 8.58
C SER A 146 -28.07 5.88 8.35
N GLN A 147 -27.31 5.97 9.44
CA GLN A 147 -25.83 6.07 9.40
C GLN A 147 -25.15 4.80 8.82
N GLY A 148 -25.92 3.77 8.45
CA GLY A 148 -25.42 2.52 7.91
C GLY A 148 -24.98 2.62 6.44
N LEU A 149 -24.05 1.75 6.05
CA LEU A 149 -23.60 1.57 4.67
C LEU A 149 -24.08 0.22 4.14
N ARG A 150 -24.49 0.17 2.87
CA ARG A 150 -24.76 -1.07 2.13
C ARG A 150 -23.76 -1.25 1.01
N LEU A 151 -23.32 -2.48 0.79
CA LEU A 151 -22.49 -2.82 -0.36
C LEU A 151 -23.39 -2.95 -1.60
N VAL A 152 -23.14 -2.14 -2.62
CA VAL A 152 -23.80 -2.21 -3.92
C VAL A 152 -22.82 -2.83 -4.90
N MET A 153 -23.15 -4.01 -5.41
CA MET A 153 -22.31 -4.67 -6.42
C MET A 153 -22.54 -4.01 -7.78
N ASP A 154 -21.47 -3.81 -8.54
CA ASP A 154 -21.58 -3.22 -9.87
C ASP A 154 -22.37 -4.17 -10.78
N ALA A 155 -23.44 -3.66 -11.41
CA ALA A 155 -24.26 -4.42 -12.34
C ALA A 155 -23.52 -4.58 -13.69
N GLY A 156 -23.72 -5.71 -14.36
CA GLY A 156 -23.38 -5.80 -15.79
C GLY A 156 -24.41 -4.98 -16.56
N ASP A 157 -24.00 -4.32 -17.64
CA ASP A 157 -24.95 -3.62 -18.50
C ASP A 157 -26.08 -4.58 -18.92
N GLU A 158 -27.30 -4.06 -19.11
CA GLU A 158 -28.49 -4.82 -19.58
C GLU A 158 -28.26 -5.57 -20.91
N SER A 159 -27.12 -5.34 -21.56
CA SER A 159 -26.66 -5.94 -22.80
C SER A 159 -25.74 -7.16 -22.60
N ASP A 160 -26.09 -8.16 -21.79
CA ASP A 160 -25.34 -9.43 -21.65
C ASP A 160 -23.80 -9.30 -21.44
N GLN A 161 -23.29 -8.13 -21.00
CA GLN A 161 -21.85 -7.92 -20.81
C GLN A 161 -21.45 -8.37 -19.41
N GLU A 162 -20.52 -9.33 -19.35
CA GLU A 162 -19.95 -9.81 -18.11
C GLU A 162 -19.24 -8.66 -17.37
N VAL A 163 -19.53 -8.48 -16.07
CA VAL A 163 -18.89 -7.43 -15.26
C VAL A 163 -17.39 -7.65 -15.24
N GLN A 164 -16.62 -6.64 -15.67
CA GLN A 164 -15.17 -6.69 -15.61
C GLN A 164 -14.71 -6.89 -14.17
N ARG A 165 -14.05 -8.03 -13.92
CA ARG A 165 -13.48 -8.34 -12.61
C ARG A 165 -12.17 -7.60 -12.39
N VAL A 166 -11.90 -7.24 -11.15
CA VAL A 166 -10.70 -6.52 -10.73
C VAL A 166 -9.79 -7.48 -9.97
N PRO A 167 -8.50 -7.59 -10.33
CA PRO A 167 -7.54 -8.35 -9.55
C PRO A 167 -7.37 -7.72 -8.15
N PHE A 168 -7.45 -8.54 -7.11
CA PHE A 168 -7.32 -8.08 -5.73
C PHE A 168 -6.55 -9.09 -4.90
N ALA A 169 -5.54 -8.61 -4.16
CA ALA A 169 -4.79 -9.41 -3.19
C ALA A 169 -5.70 -9.72 -1.98
N ILE A 170 -6.01 -10.99 -1.75
CA ILE A 170 -6.90 -11.40 -0.66
C ILE A 170 -6.16 -12.00 0.54
N TRP A 171 -4.84 -12.22 0.43
CA TRP A 171 -4.00 -12.63 1.56
C TRP A 171 -3.44 -11.39 2.28
N ASP A 172 -3.39 -11.45 3.61
CA ASP A 172 -2.85 -10.40 4.48
C ASP A 172 -1.70 -10.97 5.32
N PRO A 173 -0.47 -10.42 5.24
CA PRO A 173 0.65 -10.86 6.07
C PRO A 173 0.43 -10.66 7.58
N ASP A 174 -0.50 -9.80 8.00
CA ASP A 174 -0.89 -9.63 9.41
C ASP A 174 -1.89 -10.71 9.88
N CYS A 175 -2.50 -11.45 8.95
CA CYS A 175 -3.39 -12.59 9.21
C CYS A 175 -2.92 -13.80 8.36
N PRO A 176 -1.72 -14.35 8.63
CA PRO A 176 -0.99 -15.18 7.67
C PRO A 176 -1.69 -16.50 7.29
N ASP A 177 -2.60 -17.00 8.13
CA ASP A 177 -3.36 -18.23 7.90
C ASP A 177 -4.59 -18.01 6.98
N ASP A 178 -5.11 -16.78 6.90
CA ASP A 178 -6.32 -16.46 6.14
C ASP A 178 -5.98 -16.21 4.67
N ASN A 179 -6.66 -16.93 3.76
CA ASN A 179 -6.41 -16.86 2.31
C ASN A 179 -4.95 -17.13 1.91
N ALA A 180 -4.21 -17.93 2.68
CA ALA A 180 -2.84 -18.29 2.33
C ALA A 180 -2.75 -19.09 1.01
N THR A 181 -1.59 -18.95 0.37
CA THR A 181 -1.13 -19.81 -0.73
C THR A 181 -0.04 -20.75 -0.21
N PRO A 182 0.38 -21.78 -0.99
CA PRO A 182 1.56 -22.58 -0.67
C PRO A 182 2.85 -21.75 -0.50
N TYR A 183 2.90 -20.55 -1.10
CA TYR A 183 4.04 -19.64 -1.10
C TYR A 183 4.00 -18.61 0.03
N SER A 184 2.84 -18.34 0.63
CA SER A 184 2.67 -17.25 1.60
C SER A 184 3.61 -17.34 2.80
N ARG A 185 3.97 -18.57 3.21
CA ARG A 185 4.95 -18.85 4.27
C ARG A 185 6.39 -18.44 3.93
N LEU A 186 6.69 -18.16 2.66
CA LEU A 186 7.99 -17.71 2.16
C LEU A 186 8.07 -16.19 2.09
N ALA A 187 6.97 -15.46 2.31
CA ALA A 187 6.99 -14.01 2.30
C ALA A 187 7.77 -13.48 3.50
N GLU A 188 8.65 -12.50 3.26
CA GLU A 188 9.35 -11.74 4.29
C GLU A 188 8.96 -10.26 4.17
N PRO A 189 7.87 -9.82 4.83
CA PRO A 189 7.38 -8.45 4.70
C PRO A 189 8.31 -7.45 5.37
N MET A 190 8.64 -6.35 4.66
CA MET A 190 9.34 -5.22 5.26
C MET A 190 8.34 -4.34 6.01
N ARG A 191 8.63 -4.03 7.28
CA ARG A 191 7.75 -3.20 8.12
C ARG A 191 8.40 -1.86 8.39
N VAL A 192 7.74 -0.79 8.00
CA VAL A 192 8.29 0.57 8.05
C VAL A 192 7.32 1.50 8.74
N THR A 193 7.82 2.30 9.68
CA THR A 193 7.04 3.39 10.30
C THR A 193 7.65 4.72 9.92
N LEU A 194 6.85 5.58 9.30
CA LEU A 194 7.20 6.98 9.02
C LEU A 194 6.67 7.86 10.14
N GLY A 195 7.54 8.68 10.73
CA GLY A 195 7.18 9.78 11.62
C GLY A 195 7.11 11.11 10.87
N PRO A 196 6.70 12.21 11.55
CA PRO A 196 6.64 13.52 10.93
C PRO A 196 7.98 13.96 10.32
N GLY A 197 7.95 14.32 9.04
CA GLY A 197 9.12 14.74 8.25
C GLY A 197 9.84 13.60 7.53
N ASP A 198 9.53 12.33 7.80
CA ASP A 198 10.14 11.21 7.09
C ASP A 198 9.59 11.08 5.67
N MET A 199 10.47 10.68 4.75
CA MET A 199 10.16 10.43 3.35
C MET A 199 10.45 8.96 3.00
N LEU A 200 9.50 8.28 2.35
CA LEU A 200 9.67 6.93 1.81
C LEU A 200 9.67 6.99 0.29
N TYR A 201 10.73 6.50 -0.33
CA TYR A 201 10.69 6.08 -1.72
C TYR A 201 10.14 4.66 -1.81
N LEU A 202 8.99 4.51 -2.46
CA LEU A 202 8.34 3.23 -2.73
C LEU A 202 8.39 2.97 -4.24
N PRO A 203 9.22 2.03 -4.70
CA PRO A 203 9.39 1.76 -6.12
C PRO A 203 8.10 1.21 -6.75
N ALA A 204 8.01 1.33 -8.07
CA ALA A 204 6.92 0.68 -8.80
C ALA A 204 6.88 -0.83 -8.53
N MET A 205 5.66 -1.38 -8.48
CA MET A 205 5.30 -2.80 -8.33
C MET A 205 5.52 -3.42 -6.95
N TRP A 206 5.99 -2.66 -5.97
CA TRP A 206 6.02 -3.05 -4.55
C TRP A 206 4.62 -3.02 -3.92
#